data_AF-A0A8D3D9X1-F1
#
_entry.id   AF-A0A8D3D9X1-F1
#
_cell.length_a   1.000
_cell.length_b   1.000
_cell.length_c   1.000
_cell.angle_alpha   90.00
_cell.angle_beta   90.00
_cell.angle_gamma   90.00
#
_symmetry.space_group_name_H-M   'P 1'
#
loop_
_entity.id
_entity.type
_entity.pdbx_description
1 polymer ?
#
loop_
_entity_poly.entity_id
_entity_poly.type
_entity_poly.pdbx_seq_one_letter_code
_entity_poly.pdbx_strand_id
1 'polypeptide(L)'
;MSILPFTPPIVKRLLGWKKGEQSGQEEKWSEKAVKSLVKKLKKSGQLDELEKAITTQNVNTKCITIPRSLDGRLQVSHRKGLPHVIYCRLWRWPDLQSHHELRAVDQCEFAFHTKKDEVCINPYHYQRVETPILPPVLVPRHTDIPAVFPPLDDYSPSIPENTNFPAGIEPQSNYIPGEKTVHLNLASVKPSLLQPCLRTDLQPVTYCESAFWCSISYYELNQRVGETFHASQPSLTVDGFTDPSNSERFCLGLLSNVNRNSAVELTRRHIGRGVRLYYIGGEVFAECLSDSAIFVQSPNCNQRYGWHPATVCKIPPGCNLKIFNNQEFAALLAQSVNQGFEAVYQLTRMCTIRMSFVKGWGAEYRRQTVTSTPCWIELHLNGPLQWLDKVLTQMGSPSIHCSSVS
;
A
#
# COMPACT_ATOMS: atom_id res chain seq x y z
N MET A 1 56.39 -10.31 -9.38
CA MET A 1 55.68 -10.30 -8.09
C MET A 1 54.48 -9.38 -8.18
N SER A 2 53.28 -9.93 -8.16
CA SER A 2 52.03 -9.21 -8.21
C SER A 2 51.83 -8.49 -6.87
N ILE A 3 51.94 -7.17 -6.86
CA ILE A 3 51.66 -6.34 -5.69
C ILE A 3 50.14 -6.41 -5.47
N LEU A 4 49.68 -7.28 -4.57
CA LEU A 4 48.30 -7.25 -4.10
C LEU A 4 48.04 -5.86 -3.50
N PRO A 5 46.97 -5.16 -3.88
CA PRO A 5 46.71 -3.81 -3.37
C PRO A 5 46.50 -3.89 -1.86
N PHE A 6 47.39 -3.25 -1.10
CA PHE A 6 47.33 -3.20 0.36
C PHE A 6 46.04 -2.49 0.80
N THR A 7 45.06 -3.26 1.27
CA THR A 7 43.83 -2.71 1.85
C THR A 7 44.10 -2.33 3.30
N PRO A 8 43.91 -1.05 3.69
CA PRO A 8 44.21 -0.60 5.06
C PRO A 8 43.46 -1.46 6.10
N PRO A 9 44.07 -1.80 7.24
CA PRO A 9 43.47 -2.67 8.26
C PRO A 9 42.07 -2.22 8.70
N ILE A 10 41.85 -0.91 8.82
CA ILE A 10 40.56 -0.33 9.19
C ILE A 10 39.48 -0.57 8.13
N VAL A 11 39.83 -0.55 6.85
CA VAL A 11 38.89 -0.85 5.75
C VAL A 11 38.45 -2.31 5.84
N LYS A 12 39.38 -3.23 6.11
CA LYS A 12 39.07 -4.65 6.27
C LYS A 12 38.10 -4.89 7.44
N ARG A 13 38.32 -4.22 8.59
CA ARG A 13 37.40 -4.32 9.74
C ARG A 13 36.02 -3.75 9.43
N LEU A 14 35.94 -2.56 8.82
CA LEU A 14 34.67 -1.95 8.45
C LEU A 14 33.89 -2.79 7.42
N LEU A 15 34.58 -3.43 6.49
CA LEU A 15 33.96 -4.39 5.56
C LEU A 15 33.52 -5.68 6.26
N GLY A 16 34.17 -6.08 7.36
CA GLY A 16 33.75 -7.22 8.18
C GLY A 16 32.38 -7.03 8.83
N TRP A 17 31.92 -5.78 9.00
CA TRP A 17 30.58 -5.46 9.50
C TRP A 17 29.52 -5.29 8.40
N LYS A 18 29.91 -5.42 7.12
CA LYS A 18 28.97 -5.33 6.00
C LYS A 18 27.88 -6.41 6.11
N LYS A 19 26.66 -6.05 5.73
CA LYS A 19 25.52 -6.96 5.60
C LYS A 19 25.28 -7.34 4.12
N GLY A 20 24.69 -8.51 3.87
CA GLY A 20 24.31 -9.00 2.54
C GLY A 20 25.30 -9.98 1.90
N GLU A 21 24.86 -10.66 0.84
CA GLU A 21 25.60 -11.73 0.17
C GLU A 21 26.85 -11.24 -0.60
N GLN A 22 27.80 -12.15 -0.78
CA GLN A 22 29.09 -11.90 -1.41
C GLN A 22 29.01 -12.15 -2.92
N SER A 23 28.41 -11.22 -3.68
CA SER A 23 28.65 -11.19 -5.12
C SER A 23 29.96 -10.46 -5.42
N GLY A 24 30.84 -11.07 -6.23
CA GLY A 24 32.20 -10.54 -6.46
C GLY A 24 32.25 -9.13 -7.07
N GLN A 25 31.19 -8.68 -7.74
CA GLN A 25 31.09 -7.32 -8.28
C GLN A 25 30.67 -6.30 -7.21
N GLU A 26 29.77 -6.69 -6.31
CA GLU A 26 29.28 -5.83 -5.22
C GLU A 26 30.32 -5.69 -4.10
N GLU A 27 31.13 -6.71 -3.86
CA GLU A 27 32.24 -6.66 -2.92
C GLU A 27 33.30 -5.62 -3.33
N LYS A 28 33.72 -5.64 -4.61
CA LYS A 28 34.63 -4.62 -5.17
C LYS A 28 34.06 -3.21 -5.07
N TRP A 29 32.75 -3.06 -5.23
CA TRP A 29 32.10 -1.76 -5.08
C TRP A 29 32.08 -1.30 -3.61
N SER A 30 31.74 -2.22 -2.69
CA SER A 30 31.72 -1.98 -1.24
C SER A 30 33.10 -1.56 -0.72
N GLU A 31 34.15 -2.24 -1.18
CA GLU A 31 35.52 -1.89 -0.83
C GLU A 31 35.89 -0.47 -1.28
N LYS A 32 35.52 -0.08 -2.51
CA LYS A 32 35.72 1.29 -3.00
C LYS A 32 34.92 2.32 -2.18
N ALA A 33 33.69 1.99 -1.78
CA ALA A 33 32.84 2.87 -0.97
C ALA A 33 33.46 3.13 0.40
N VAL A 34 33.93 2.08 1.09
CA VAL A 34 34.58 2.18 2.40
C VAL A 34 35.96 2.86 2.29
N LYS A 35 36.78 2.52 1.29
CA LYS A 35 38.08 3.20 1.05
C LYS A 35 37.91 4.70 0.85
N SER A 36 36.93 5.10 0.03
CA SER A 36 36.60 6.51 -0.20
C SER A 36 36.15 7.19 1.09
N LEU A 37 35.29 6.52 1.88
CA LEU A 37 34.82 7.05 3.14
C LEU A 37 35.95 7.27 4.15
N VAL A 38 36.77 6.24 4.37
CA VAL A 38 37.89 6.29 5.31
C VAL A 38 38.84 7.44 4.95
N LYS A 39 39.10 7.66 3.65
CA LYS A 39 39.91 8.81 3.20
C LYS A 39 39.29 10.16 3.57
N LYS A 40 37.96 10.29 3.52
CA LYS A 40 37.25 11.51 3.93
C LYS A 40 37.27 11.70 5.45
N LEU A 41 36.95 10.65 6.21
CA LEU A 41 36.89 10.72 7.67
C LEU A 41 38.26 10.88 8.34
N LYS A 42 39.34 10.39 7.71
CA LYS A 42 40.71 10.69 8.16
C LYS A 42 41.04 12.17 8.11
N LYS A 43 40.48 12.91 7.14
CA LYS A 43 40.69 14.36 7.04
C LYS A 43 39.87 15.14 8.06
N SER A 44 38.67 14.65 8.41
CA SER A 44 37.80 15.30 9.40
C SER A 44 37.99 14.81 10.83
N GLY A 45 38.83 13.79 11.06
CA GLY A 45 39.09 13.24 12.40
C GLY A 45 37.95 12.41 13.00
N GLN A 46 36.98 11.96 12.19
CA GLN A 46 35.76 11.26 12.65
C GLN A 46 35.82 9.73 12.46
N LEU A 47 37.01 9.18 12.17
CA LEU A 47 37.16 7.77 11.82
C LEU A 47 36.95 6.83 13.01
N ASP A 48 37.45 7.21 14.19
CA ASP A 48 37.30 6.43 15.41
C ASP A 48 35.84 6.42 15.89
N GLU A 49 35.14 7.55 15.72
CA GLU A 49 33.71 7.69 15.96
C GLU A 49 32.88 6.79 15.04
N LEU A 50 33.25 6.63 13.76
CA LEU A 50 32.59 5.68 12.86
C LEU A 50 32.77 4.23 13.32
N GLU A 51 33.99 3.86 13.68
CA GLU A 51 34.26 2.53 14.19
C GLU A 51 33.46 2.25 15.48
N LYS A 52 33.45 3.22 16.40
CA LYS A 52 32.68 3.14 17.64
C LYS A 52 31.19 2.98 17.34
N ALA A 53 30.64 3.78 16.43
CA ALA A 53 29.22 3.70 16.05
C ALA A 53 28.86 2.32 15.48
N ILE A 54 29.67 1.78 14.57
CA ILE A 54 29.43 0.46 13.96
C ILE A 54 29.57 -0.67 14.98
N THR A 55 30.57 -0.60 15.85
CA THR A 55 30.84 -1.66 16.83
C THR A 55 29.82 -1.65 17.98
N THR A 56 29.43 -0.48 18.47
CA THR A 56 28.49 -0.35 19.60
C THR A 56 27.03 -0.38 19.18
N GLN A 57 26.74 -0.13 17.90
CA GLN A 57 25.38 -0.09 17.36
C GLN A 57 24.45 0.89 18.11
N ASN A 58 25.03 1.95 18.67
CA ASN A 58 24.34 2.85 19.59
C ASN A 58 23.94 4.16 18.91
N VAL A 59 22.66 4.49 19.02
CA VAL A 59 22.06 5.74 18.51
C VAL A 59 22.67 7.00 19.14
N ASN A 60 23.17 6.91 20.38
CA ASN A 60 23.77 8.01 21.15
C ASN A 60 25.22 8.32 20.76
N THR A 61 25.77 7.63 19.76
CA THR A 61 27.06 8.01 19.19
C THR A 61 26.96 9.36 18.44
N LYS A 62 28.09 10.05 18.26
CA LYS A 62 28.12 11.33 17.55
C LYS A 62 27.70 11.19 16.08
N CYS A 63 27.24 12.28 15.48
CA CYS A 63 27.03 12.33 14.03
C CYS A 63 28.36 12.10 13.32
N ILE A 64 28.32 11.31 12.24
CA ILE A 64 29.48 11.08 11.38
C ILE A 64 29.16 11.78 10.07
N THR A 65 29.83 12.87 9.76
CA THR A 65 29.45 13.76 8.67
C THR A 65 30.38 13.70 7.47
N ILE A 66 29.81 13.93 6.29
CA ILE A 66 30.57 14.22 5.07
C ILE A 66 29.99 15.45 4.37
N PRO A 67 30.81 16.21 3.61
CA PRO A 67 30.32 17.35 2.85
C PRO A 67 29.22 16.98 1.85
N ARG A 68 28.17 17.80 1.78
CA ARG A 68 27.06 17.67 0.84
C ARG A 68 27.49 18.16 -0.56
N SER A 69 27.21 17.37 -1.59
CA SER A 69 27.37 17.81 -2.98
C SER A 69 26.20 18.70 -3.43
N LEU A 70 26.38 19.45 -4.52
CA LEU A 70 25.33 20.30 -5.11
C LEU A 70 24.02 19.54 -5.39
N ASP A 71 24.12 18.27 -5.83
CA ASP A 71 22.98 17.39 -6.10
C ASP A 71 22.60 16.48 -4.90
N GLY A 72 23.30 16.62 -3.76
CA GLY A 72 23.15 15.80 -2.56
C GLY A 72 23.57 14.32 -2.70
N ARG A 73 24.13 13.92 -3.85
CA ARG A 73 24.52 12.53 -4.16
C ARG A 73 26.03 12.32 -4.09
N LEU A 74 26.44 11.23 -3.45
CA LEU A 74 27.81 10.75 -3.44
C LEU A 74 28.06 9.83 -4.64
N GLN A 75 29.12 10.12 -5.38
CA GLN A 75 29.62 9.23 -6.43
C GLN A 75 30.67 8.27 -5.87
N VAL A 76 30.42 6.97 -6.04
CA VAL A 76 31.37 5.89 -5.72
C VAL A 76 31.56 5.04 -6.97
N SER A 77 32.76 5.10 -7.56
CA SER A 77 33.07 4.43 -8.83
C SER A 77 32.10 4.95 -9.93
N HIS A 78 31.39 4.04 -10.60
CA HIS A 78 30.39 4.34 -11.65
C HIS A 78 28.96 4.56 -11.10
N ARG A 79 28.73 4.49 -9.78
CA ARG A 79 27.39 4.63 -9.18
C ARG A 79 27.26 5.95 -8.41
N LYS A 80 26.13 6.63 -8.58
CA LYS A 80 25.73 7.79 -7.76
C LYS A 80 24.57 7.39 -6.85
N GLY A 81 24.64 7.75 -5.58
CA GLY A 81 23.58 7.46 -4.61
C GLY A 81 23.60 8.43 -3.44
N LEU A 82 22.56 8.41 -2.62
CA LEU A 82 22.50 9.26 -1.44
C LEU A 82 23.44 8.72 -0.35
N PRO A 83 24.31 9.54 0.26
CA PRO A 83 25.36 9.05 1.14
C PRO A 83 24.84 8.26 2.35
N HIS A 84 23.80 8.76 3.03
CA HIS A 84 23.18 8.06 4.15
C HIS A 84 22.57 6.71 3.74
N VAL A 85 21.95 6.62 2.55
CA VAL A 85 21.40 5.35 2.00
C VAL A 85 22.51 4.36 1.71
N ILE A 86 23.60 4.80 1.07
CA ILE A 86 24.74 3.94 0.73
C ILE A 86 25.27 3.24 1.98
N TYR A 87 25.50 4.01 3.05
CA TYR A 87 26.13 3.49 4.26
C TYR A 87 25.15 2.74 5.18
N CYS A 88 23.86 3.13 5.23
CA CYS A 88 22.83 2.33 5.89
C CYS A 88 22.63 0.97 5.19
N ARG A 89 22.64 0.96 3.85
CA ARG A 89 22.54 -0.27 3.06
C ARG A 89 23.72 -1.19 3.30
N LEU A 90 24.91 -0.63 3.39
CA LEU A 90 26.15 -1.38 3.58
C LEU A 90 26.20 -2.09 4.95
N TRP A 91 25.84 -1.40 6.03
CA TRP A 91 26.06 -1.91 7.40
C TRP A 91 24.81 -2.40 8.13
N ARG A 92 23.59 -2.10 7.64
CA ARG A 92 22.35 -2.48 8.33
C ARG A 92 21.37 -3.25 7.45
N TRP A 93 20.96 -2.67 6.33
CA TRP A 93 19.84 -3.19 5.52
C TRP A 93 20.24 -3.37 4.05
N PRO A 94 20.75 -4.56 3.64
CA PRO A 94 21.23 -4.81 2.27
C PRO A 94 20.17 -4.63 1.19
N ASP A 95 18.92 -4.88 1.57
CA ASP A 95 17.70 -4.79 0.77
C ASP A 95 17.15 -3.36 0.69
N LEU A 96 17.74 -2.39 1.39
CA LEU A 96 17.34 -0.98 1.34
C LEU A 96 17.43 -0.43 -0.09
N GLN A 97 16.30 0.06 -0.60
CA GLN A 97 16.20 0.55 -1.96
C GLN A 97 16.15 2.08 -2.03
N SER A 98 15.50 2.73 -1.06
CA SER A 98 15.28 4.17 -1.08
C SER A 98 15.56 4.86 0.25
N HIS A 99 15.97 6.13 0.20
CA HIS A 99 16.08 7.00 1.39
C HIS A 99 14.77 7.17 2.16
N HIS A 100 13.66 6.97 1.47
CA HIS A 100 12.31 7.05 1.97
C HIS A 100 12.01 5.99 3.04
N GLU A 101 12.68 4.84 2.97
CA GLU A 101 12.62 3.79 3.99
C GLU A 101 13.42 4.15 5.26
N LEU A 102 14.10 5.31 5.29
CA LEU A 102 14.89 5.76 6.43
C LEU A 102 14.28 7.00 7.07
N ARG A 103 14.12 6.95 8.39
CA ARG A 103 13.81 8.10 9.23
C ARG A 103 15.02 8.43 10.09
N ALA A 104 15.45 9.69 10.11
CA ALA A 104 16.49 10.11 11.03
C ALA A 104 15.95 10.18 12.46
N VAL A 105 16.79 9.86 13.44
CA VAL A 105 16.47 10.03 14.86
C VAL A 105 16.50 11.50 15.24
N ASP A 106 15.67 11.90 16.21
CA ASP A 106 15.49 13.31 16.59
C ASP A 106 16.80 14.00 17.04
N GLN A 107 17.71 13.23 17.64
CA GLN A 107 19.02 13.72 18.08
C GLN A 107 20.06 13.89 16.95
N CYS A 108 19.72 13.56 15.70
CA CYS A 108 20.64 13.68 14.57
C CYS A 108 20.65 15.12 14.02
N GLU A 109 21.63 15.91 14.44
CA GLU A 109 21.75 17.32 14.03
C GLU A 109 22.04 17.51 12.54
N PHE A 110 22.64 16.50 11.89
CA PHE A 110 23.08 16.54 10.50
C PHE A 110 22.29 15.57 9.61
N ALA A 111 21.06 15.24 9.99
CA ALA A 111 20.20 14.36 9.20
C ALA A 111 20.03 14.85 7.75
N PHE A 112 19.88 13.94 6.80
CA PHE A 112 19.85 14.31 5.38
C PHE A 112 18.76 15.34 5.01
N HIS A 113 17.61 15.33 5.69
CA HIS A 113 16.51 16.27 5.42
C HIS A 113 16.75 17.69 5.96
N THR A 114 17.73 17.92 6.85
CA THR A 114 18.01 19.26 7.40
C THR A 114 18.68 20.20 6.41
N LYS A 115 19.12 19.67 5.26
CA LYS A 115 19.75 20.44 4.16
C LYS A 115 20.98 21.28 4.57
N LYS A 116 21.66 20.92 5.66
CA LYS A 116 22.95 21.51 6.05
C LYS A 116 24.06 21.17 5.03
N ASP A 117 25.16 21.92 5.09
CA ASP A 117 26.36 21.74 4.25
C ASP A 117 27.03 20.37 4.46
N GLU A 118 26.73 19.72 5.59
CA GLU A 118 27.18 18.38 5.92
C GLU A 118 26.00 17.41 6.07
N VAL A 119 26.26 16.14 5.80
CA VAL A 119 25.29 15.04 5.90
C VAL A 119 25.80 13.96 6.82
N CYS A 120 24.99 13.61 7.83
CA CYS A 120 25.23 12.46 8.69
C CYS A 120 25.07 11.16 7.91
N ILE A 121 26.06 10.30 8.02
CA ILE A 121 26.10 8.96 7.43
C ILE A 121 26.16 7.84 8.49
N ASN A 122 26.04 8.18 9.77
CA ASN A 122 25.99 7.20 10.85
C ASN A 122 24.77 6.29 10.65
N PRO A 123 24.94 4.98 10.36
CA PRO A 123 23.81 4.10 10.08
C PRO A 123 22.83 3.96 11.26
N TYR A 124 23.29 4.23 12.48
CA TYR A 124 22.48 4.14 13.70
C TYR A 124 21.75 5.44 14.04
N HIS A 125 21.99 6.52 13.27
CA HIS A 125 21.19 7.74 13.31
C HIS A 125 19.99 7.71 12.37
N TYR A 126 19.81 6.59 11.66
CA TYR A 126 18.65 6.32 10.85
C TYR A 126 17.95 5.07 11.38
N GLN A 127 16.63 5.07 11.36
CA GLN A 127 15.79 3.92 11.64
C GLN A 127 15.07 3.54 10.36
N ARG A 128 14.90 2.24 10.13
CA ARG A 128 14.08 1.79 9.02
C ARG A 128 12.62 2.04 9.36
N VAL A 129 11.88 2.58 8.41
CA VAL A 129 10.43 2.73 8.53
C VAL A 129 9.84 1.34 8.37
N GLU A 130 9.42 0.73 9.47
CA GLU A 130 8.73 -0.56 9.46
C GLU A 130 7.28 -0.40 9.01
N THR A 131 6.78 -1.34 8.21
CA THR A 131 5.37 -1.43 7.86
C THR A 131 4.61 -1.92 9.09
N PRO A 132 3.72 -1.12 9.69
CA PRO A 132 2.98 -1.55 10.86
C PRO A 132 2.05 -2.71 10.48
N ILE A 133 2.03 -3.75 11.32
CA ILE A 133 1.10 -4.87 11.15
C ILE A 133 -0.32 -4.33 11.35
N LEU A 134 -1.15 -4.44 10.31
CA LEU A 134 -2.53 -3.99 10.38
C LEU A 134 -3.37 -5.02 11.13
N PRO A 135 -4.22 -4.61 12.08
CA PRO A 135 -5.10 -5.54 12.78
C PRO A 135 -6.09 -6.17 11.79
N PRO A 136 -6.46 -7.45 11.96
CA PRO A 136 -7.45 -8.09 11.12
C PRO A 136 -8.81 -7.40 11.27
N VAL A 137 -9.53 -7.24 10.16
CA VAL A 137 -10.91 -6.73 10.17
C VAL A 137 -11.83 -7.89 10.54
N LEU A 138 -12.66 -7.71 11.56
CA LEU A 138 -13.63 -8.71 12.00
C LEU A 138 -14.93 -8.52 11.22
N VAL A 139 -15.38 -9.56 10.53
CA VAL A 139 -16.62 -9.53 9.74
C VAL A 139 -17.68 -10.41 10.43
N PRO A 140 -18.89 -9.89 10.72
CA PRO A 140 -20.02 -10.70 11.16
C PRO A 140 -20.43 -11.68 10.06
N ARG A 141 -20.41 -12.99 10.34
CA ARG A 141 -21.05 -13.95 9.43
C ARG A 141 -22.56 -13.81 9.47
N HIS A 142 -23.16 -13.49 8.33
CA HIS A 142 -24.55 -13.88 8.06
C HIS A 142 -24.54 -15.36 7.66
N THR A 143 -24.71 -16.27 8.62
CA THR A 143 -25.13 -17.64 8.29
C THR A 143 -26.60 -17.59 7.88
N ASP A 144 -26.86 -17.30 6.61
CA ASP A 144 -28.13 -17.67 5.99
C ASP A 144 -28.08 -19.17 5.66
N ILE A 145 -28.09 -19.99 6.70
CA ILE A 145 -28.63 -21.34 6.60
C ILE A 145 -29.87 -21.30 7.49
N PRO A 146 -31.09 -21.27 6.94
CA PRO A 146 -32.28 -21.50 7.74
C PRO A 146 -32.11 -22.87 8.40
N ALA A 147 -31.92 -22.91 9.72
CA ALA A 147 -31.96 -24.15 10.50
C ALA A 147 -33.39 -24.75 10.52
N VAL A 148 -34.34 -24.05 9.91
CA VAL A 148 -35.73 -24.45 9.71
C VAL A 148 -36.05 -24.18 8.25
N PHE A 149 -36.14 -25.25 7.45
CA PHE A 149 -36.85 -25.15 6.17
C PHE A 149 -38.25 -24.61 6.47
N PRO A 150 -38.77 -23.61 5.72
CA PRO A 150 -40.18 -23.26 5.85
C PRO A 150 -41.00 -24.54 5.66
N PRO A 151 -42.03 -24.80 6.48
CA PRO A 151 -42.92 -25.91 6.21
C PRO A 151 -43.41 -25.71 4.78
N LEU A 152 -43.18 -26.70 3.92
CA LEU A 152 -43.88 -26.75 2.65
C LEU A 152 -45.36 -26.80 3.03
N ASP A 153 -46.07 -25.71 2.77
CA ASP A 153 -47.53 -25.74 2.83
C ASP A 153 -47.96 -26.94 1.99
N ASP A 154 -48.77 -27.77 2.63
CA ASP A 154 -49.32 -29.01 2.09
C ASP A 154 -50.17 -28.64 0.88
N TYR A 155 -49.52 -28.46 -0.28
CA TYR A 155 -50.19 -28.38 -1.56
C TYR A 155 -50.79 -29.76 -1.79
N SER A 156 -52.01 -29.94 -1.27
CA SER A 156 -52.94 -30.97 -1.72
C SER A 156 -52.94 -30.92 -3.25
N PRO A 157 -52.46 -31.96 -3.95
CA PRO A 157 -52.61 -32.02 -5.39
C PRO A 157 -54.09 -32.25 -5.63
N SER A 158 -54.83 -31.18 -5.92
CA SER A 158 -56.13 -31.30 -6.58
C SER A 158 -55.86 -31.83 -7.99
N ILE A 159 -55.75 -33.15 -8.10
CA ILE A 159 -55.72 -33.89 -9.36
C ILE A 159 -57.07 -33.62 -10.06
N PRO A 160 -57.09 -33.08 -11.29
CA PRO A 160 -58.31 -33.00 -12.07
C PRO A 160 -58.85 -34.42 -12.34
N GLU A 161 -60.16 -34.60 -12.24
CA GLU A 161 -60.90 -35.88 -12.25
C GLU A 161 -60.79 -36.78 -13.51
N ASN A 162 -59.78 -36.60 -14.37
CA ASN A 162 -59.70 -37.28 -15.68
C ASN A 162 -58.46 -38.16 -15.91
N THR A 163 -57.73 -38.55 -14.87
CA THR A 163 -56.62 -39.52 -15.01
C THR A 163 -56.99 -40.88 -14.42
N ASN A 164 -57.24 -41.83 -15.32
CA ASN A 164 -57.48 -43.24 -15.01
C ASN A 164 -56.20 -44.04 -15.28
N PHE A 165 -55.61 -44.65 -14.26
CA PHE A 165 -54.62 -45.73 -14.41
C PHE A 165 -54.78 -46.79 -13.30
N PRO A 166 -54.52 -48.07 -13.61
CA PRO A 166 -55.06 -49.20 -12.86
C PRO A 166 -54.23 -49.57 -11.62
N ALA A 167 -54.94 -50.26 -10.71
CA ALA A 167 -54.54 -50.73 -9.40
C ALA A 167 -53.23 -51.53 -9.34
N GLY A 168 -52.52 -51.41 -8.22
CA GLY A 168 -51.40 -52.29 -7.91
C GLY A 168 -50.79 -52.11 -6.51
N ILE A 169 -51.47 -52.66 -5.50
CA ILE A 169 -50.91 -53.25 -4.27
C ILE A 169 -50.52 -52.28 -3.12
N GLU A 170 -51.46 -52.12 -2.19
CA GLU A 170 -51.21 -51.97 -0.75
C GLU A 170 -51.55 -53.32 -0.06
N PRO A 171 -51.38 -53.50 1.26
CA PRO A 171 -50.32 -53.08 2.20
C PRO A 171 -49.96 -54.24 3.17
N GLN A 172 -49.19 -53.99 4.23
CA GLN A 172 -49.48 -54.50 5.59
C GLN A 172 -48.51 -53.83 6.60
N SER A 173 -48.94 -52.87 7.43
CA SER A 173 -49.80 -53.00 8.63
C SER A 173 -49.01 -53.55 9.83
N ASN A 174 -48.83 -52.77 10.91
CA ASN A 174 -49.59 -52.95 12.16
C ASN A 174 -49.01 -52.30 13.45
N TYR A 175 -49.94 -51.68 14.18
CA TYR A 175 -50.12 -51.59 15.65
C TYR A 175 -49.38 -50.57 16.54
N ILE A 176 -50.20 -50.10 17.48
CA ILE A 176 -50.16 -48.94 18.38
C ILE A 176 -49.98 -49.43 19.87
N PRO A 177 -50.23 -48.66 20.96
CA PRO A 177 -49.29 -47.92 21.84
C PRO A 177 -49.27 -48.34 23.35
N GLY A 178 -48.51 -47.61 24.18
CA GLY A 178 -48.71 -47.42 25.65
C GLY A 178 -47.54 -47.91 26.50
N GLU A 179 -47.21 -47.42 27.71
CA GLU A 179 -47.68 -46.34 28.58
C GLU A 179 -46.59 -46.10 29.66
N LYS A 180 -46.47 -44.85 30.11
CA LYS A 180 -46.13 -44.31 31.45
C LYS A 180 -45.25 -45.11 32.43
N THR A 181 -44.24 -44.43 32.99
CA THR A 181 -44.01 -44.47 34.45
C THR A 181 -43.41 -43.16 34.97
N VAL A 182 -43.92 -42.74 36.12
CA VAL A 182 -43.72 -41.46 36.80
C VAL A 182 -42.64 -41.67 37.87
N HIS A 183 -41.67 -40.76 37.99
CA HIS A 183 -40.92 -40.58 39.23
C HIS A 183 -40.69 -39.09 39.48
N LEU A 184 -41.36 -38.57 40.51
CA LEU A 184 -41.08 -37.29 41.14
C LEU A 184 -39.74 -37.39 41.89
N ASN A 185 -38.88 -36.38 41.75
CA ASN A 185 -38.08 -35.90 42.88
C ASN A 185 -37.70 -34.43 42.72
N LEU A 186 -37.84 -33.74 43.85
CA LEU A 186 -37.86 -32.30 44.08
C LEU A 186 -36.43 -31.75 44.26
N ALA A 187 -36.16 -30.63 43.58
CA ALA A 187 -35.24 -29.55 43.90
C ALA A 187 -33.78 -29.84 44.34
N SER A 188 -32.84 -29.43 43.48
CA SER A 188 -31.60 -28.77 43.93
C SER A 188 -31.32 -27.59 43.00
N VAL A 189 -31.49 -26.39 43.55
CA VAL A 189 -31.28 -25.11 42.87
C VAL A 189 -29.77 -24.87 42.72
N LYS A 190 -29.30 -24.76 41.47
CA LYS A 190 -28.05 -24.05 41.13
C LYS A 190 -28.41 -22.95 40.13
N PRO A 191 -28.07 -21.68 40.39
CA PRO A 191 -28.34 -20.61 39.44
C PRO A 191 -27.29 -20.65 38.32
N SER A 192 -27.64 -21.22 37.17
CA SER A 192 -26.90 -20.98 35.93
C SER A 192 -27.37 -19.64 35.34
N LEU A 193 -26.43 -18.71 35.25
CA LEU A 193 -26.57 -17.45 34.52
C LEU A 193 -26.90 -17.74 33.05
N LEU A 194 -28.18 -17.65 32.68
CA LEU A 194 -28.59 -17.60 31.29
C LEU A 194 -28.47 -16.16 30.81
N GLN A 195 -27.34 -15.85 30.19
CA GLN A 195 -27.22 -14.76 29.24
C GLN A 195 -27.24 -15.39 27.84
N PRO A 196 -28.16 -15.04 26.93
CA PRO A 196 -28.02 -15.43 25.55
C PRO A 196 -26.90 -14.56 24.95
N CYS A 197 -25.68 -15.06 25.00
CA CYS A 197 -24.63 -14.56 24.12
C CYS A 197 -25.03 -14.98 22.70
N LEU A 198 -25.60 -14.06 21.91
CA LEU A 198 -25.54 -14.16 20.46
C LEU A 198 -24.04 -14.24 20.11
N ARG A 199 -23.52 -15.44 19.90
CA ARG A 199 -22.18 -15.62 19.33
C ARG A 199 -22.28 -15.21 17.88
N THR A 200 -22.08 -13.92 17.60
CA THR A 200 -21.72 -13.46 16.26
C THR A 200 -20.40 -14.15 15.93
N ASP A 201 -20.43 -15.11 15.00
CA ASP A 201 -19.24 -15.82 14.54
C ASP A 201 -18.40 -14.82 13.72
N LEU A 202 -17.50 -14.11 14.38
CA LEU A 202 -16.65 -13.08 13.78
C LEU A 202 -15.45 -13.74 13.10
N GLN A 203 -15.34 -13.63 11.77
CA GLN A 203 -14.15 -14.08 11.06
C GLN A 203 -13.11 -12.96 10.93
N PRO A 204 -11.83 -13.23 11.28
CA PRO A 204 -10.75 -12.29 11.05
C PRO A 204 -10.29 -12.33 9.59
N VAL A 205 -10.31 -11.18 8.91
CA VAL A 205 -9.73 -11.00 7.58
C VAL A 205 -8.39 -10.29 7.67
N THR A 206 -7.32 -11.01 7.36
CA THR A 206 -5.95 -10.50 7.37
C THR A 206 -5.56 -9.79 6.08
N TYR A 207 -4.81 -8.70 6.23
CA TYR A 207 -4.18 -7.99 5.12
C TYR A 207 -3.00 -8.80 4.55
N CYS A 208 -2.90 -8.85 3.22
CA CYS A 208 -1.75 -9.44 2.53
C CYS A 208 -1.20 -8.43 1.54
N GLU A 209 0.12 -8.26 1.49
CA GLU A 209 0.74 -7.40 0.48
C GLU A 209 0.65 -8.05 -0.90
N SER A 210 0.27 -7.24 -1.90
CA SER A 210 0.17 -7.67 -3.29
C SER A 210 1.52 -7.57 -3.99
N ALA A 211 1.79 -8.46 -4.94
CA ALA A 211 3.01 -8.45 -5.76
C ALA A 211 3.19 -7.12 -6.53
N PHE A 212 2.08 -6.46 -6.88
CA PHE A 212 2.07 -5.11 -7.37
C PHE A 212 1.27 -4.25 -6.39
N TRP A 213 1.89 -3.24 -5.78
CA TRP A 213 1.21 -2.45 -4.75
C TRP A 213 0.19 -1.47 -5.35
N CYS A 214 0.39 -1.03 -6.60
CA CYS A 214 -0.60 -0.27 -7.34
C CYS A 214 -0.64 -0.60 -8.84
N SER A 215 -1.74 -0.20 -9.47
CA SER A 215 -1.88 -0.14 -10.92
C SER A 215 -2.27 1.28 -11.34
N ILE A 216 -1.74 1.75 -12.48
CA ILE A 216 -1.90 3.13 -12.95
C ILE A 216 -2.43 3.12 -14.38
N SER A 217 -3.55 3.79 -14.61
CA SER A 217 -4.12 4.01 -15.94
C SER A 217 -4.02 5.47 -16.34
N TYR A 218 -3.55 5.73 -17.55
CA TYR A 218 -3.43 7.09 -18.10
C TYR A 218 -4.62 7.45 -18.98
N TYR A 219 -5.04 8.71 -18.88
CA TYR A 219 -6.18 9.26 -19.58
C TYR A 219 -5.85 10.63 -20.18
N GLU A 220 -6.39 10.85 -21.37
CA GLU A 220 -6.47 12.15 -22.02
C GLU A 220 -7.94 12.52 -22.13
N LEU A 221 -8.36 13.57 -21.41
CA LEU A 221 -9.77 13.92 -21.24
C LEU A 221 -10.59 12.75 -20.67
N ASN A 222 -11.59 12.24 -21.38
CA ASN A 222 -12.39 11.08 -20.98
C ASN A 222 -11.92 9.77 -21.62
N GLN A 223 -10.83 9.77 -22.40
CA GLN A 223 -10.35 8.61 -23.12
C GLN A 223 -9.14 8.00 -22.42
N ARG A 224 -9.18 6.67 -22.21
CA ARG A 224 -8.02 5.90 -21.74
C ARG A 224 -6.99 5.79 -22.86
N VAL A 225 -5.73 6.04 -22.52
CA VAL A 225 -4.62 6.05 -23.49
C VAL A 225 -3.50 5.15 -22.98
N GLY A 226 -3.13 4.15 -23.79
CA GLY A 226 -2.10 3.18 -23.45
C GLY A 226 -2.56 2.07 -22.51
N GLU A 227 -1.60 1.22 -22.14
CA GLU A 227 -1.81 0.09 -21.23
C GLU A 227 -1.78 0.54 -19.76
N THR A 228 -2.31 -0.30 -18.88
CA THR A 228 -2.17 -0.08 -17.43
C THR A 228 -0.76 -0.45 -17.01
N PHE A 229 -0.12 0.44 -16.27
CA PHE A 229 1.18 0.18 -15.65
C PHE A 229 0.98 -0.50 -14.30
N HIS A 230 1.76 -1.55 -14.02
CA HIS A 230 1.69 -2.29 -12.76
C HIS A 230 2.99 -2.09 -11.97
N ALA A 231 2.88 -1.55 -10.76
CA ALA A 231 4.03 -1.15 -9.96
C ALA A 231 4.43 -2.25 -8.96
N SER A 232 5.58 -2.89 -9.17
CA SER A 232 6.15 -3.86 -8.24
C SER A 232 7.16 -3.23 -7.28
N GLN A 233 7.94 -2.25 -7.75
CA GLN A 233 8.93 -1.56 -6.93
C GLN A 233 8.27 -0.54 -5.98
N PRO A 234 8.79 -0.35 -4.76
CA PRO A 234 8.22 0.57 -3.77
C PRO A 234 8.31 2.05 -4.20
N SER A 235 9.08 2.37 -5.22
CA SER A 235 9.16 3.70 -5.81
C SER A 235 9.03 3.60 -7.32
N LEU A 236 8.21 4.47 -7.93
CA LEU A 236 8.09 4.61 -9.37
C LEU A 236 7.96 6.09 -9.75
N THR A 237 8.25 6.41 -11.01
CA THR A 237 8.05 7.75 -11.57
C THR A 237 7.11 7.69 -12.77
N VAL A 238 6.06 8.50 -12.77
CA VAL A 238 5.21 8.72 -13.95
C VAL A 238 5.66 10.02 -14.60
N ASP A 239 6.22 9.96 -15.80
CA ASP A 239 6.88 11.10 -16.46
C ASP A 239 6.44 11.29 -17.92
N GLY A 240 6.81 12.42 -18.51
CA GLY A 240 6.47 12.79 -19.88
C GLY A 240 7.50 12.34 -20.93
N PHE A 241 8.47 11.49 -20.56
CA PHE A 241 9.53 11.03 -21.45
C PHE A 241 9.12 9.74 -22.20
N THR A 242 10.07 9.11 -22.90
CA THR A 242 9.79 8.08 -23.92
C THR A 242 10.56 6.78 -23.72
N ASP A 243 10.91 6.41 -22.49
CA ASP A 243 11.63 5.17 -22.19
C ASP A 243 10.63 4.00 -22.01
N PRO A 244 10.60 3.00 -22.93
CA PRO A 244 9.61 1.93 -22.89
C PRO A 244 9.98 0.75 -21.97
N SER A 245 11.23 0.64 -21.52
CA SER A 245 11.76 -0.62 -20.96
C SER A 245 11.99 -0.59 -19.44
N ASN A 246 11.71 0.53 -18.79
CA ASN A 246 12.04 0.72 -17.39
C ASN A 246 10.84 0.41 -16.49
N SER A 247 10.96 -0.64 -15.66
CA SER A 247 9.91 -1.09 -14.72
C SER A 247 9.67 -0.15 -13.54
N GLU A 248 10.50 0.88 -13.34
CA GLU A 248 10.32 1.93 -12.34
C GLU A 248 9.79 3.22 -12.95
N ARG A 249 9.56 3.27 -14.27
CA ARG A 249 9.13 4.47 -14.97
C ARG A 249 7.93 4.21 -15.86
N PHE A 250 6.84 4.91 -15.60
CA PHE A 250 5.70 4.96 -16.50
C PHE A 250 5.81 6.20 -17.40
N CYS A 251 6.37 6.00 -18.58
CA CYS A 251 6.64 7.05 -19.56
C CYS A 251 5.41 7.35 -20.41
N LEU A 252 4.75 8.48 -20.15
CA LEU A 252 3.56 8.90 -20.88
C LEU A 252 3.87 9.45 -22.27
N GLY A 253 5.10 9.90 -22.52
CA GLY A 253 5.52 10.58 -23.75
C GLY A 253 5.44 9.70 -25.00
N LEU A 254 5.67 8.39 -24.85
CA LEU A 254 5.60 7.40 -25.94
C LEU A 254 4.17 6.98 -26.30
N LEU A 255 3.20 7.25 -25.43
CA LEU A 255 1.81 6.83 -25.64
C LEU A 255 1.17 7.65 -26.77
N SER A 256 0.60 6.96 -27.75
CA SER A 256 -0.07 7.57 -28.91
C SER A 256 -1.57 7.68 -28.68
N ASN A 257 -2.17 8.77 -29.16
CA ASN A 257 -3.61 8.97 -29.16
C ASN A 257 -4.01 9.76 -30.42
N VAL A 258 -4.88 9.18 -31.24
CA VAL A 258 -5.37 9.81 -32.49
C VAL A 258 -6.34 10.96 -32.24
N ASN A 259 -7.04 10.96 -31.10
CA ASN A 259 -8.00 12.01 -30.73
C ASN A 259 -7.33 13.15 -29.94
N ARG A 260 -6.00 13.19 -29.93
CA ARG A 260 -5.25 14.18 -29.17
C ARG A 260 -5.41 15.56 -29.79
N ASN A 261 -5.82 16.52 -28.96
CA ASN A 261 -5.93 17.93 -29.36
C ASN A 261 -4.70 18.74 -28.92
N SER A 262 -4.61 19.97 -29.43
CA SER A 262 -3.48 20.88 -29.16
C SER A 262 -3.28 21.21 -27.67
N ALA A 263 -4.37 21.29 -26.90
CA ALA A 263 -4.29 21.54 -25.46
C ALA A 263 -3.68 20.35 -24.70
N VAL A 264 -3.99 19.12 -25.11
CA VAL A 264 -3.39 17.90 -24.58
C VAL A 264 -1.91 17.82 -24.96
N GLU A 265 -1.56 18.06 -26.23
CA GLU A 265 -0.15 18.10 -26.66
C GLU A 265 0.69 19.10 -25.87
N LEU A 266 0.17 20.32 -25.69
CA LEU A 266 0.85 21.35 -24.92
C LEU A 266 1.03 20.93 -23.45
N THR A 267 0.00 20.31 -22.87
CA THR A 267 0.05 19.82 -21.47
C THR A 267 1.09 18.71 -21.31
N ARG A 268 1.15 17.77 -22.25
CA ARG A 268 2.13 16.66 -22.25
C ARG A 268 3.58 17.16 -22.23
N ARG A 269 3.89 18.23 -22.97
CA ARG A 269 5.23 18.86 -22.97
C ARG A 269 5.65 19.37 -21.60
N HIS A 270 4.70 19.77 -20.76
CA HIS A 270 4.95 20.30 -19.41
C HIS A 270 4.93 19.24 -18.31
N ILE A 271 4.64 17.97 -18.63
CA ILE A 271 4.75 16.89 -17.63
C ILE A 271 6.21 16.77 -17.19
N GLY A 272 7.15 16.76 -18.13
CA GLY A 272 8.59 16.69 -17.84
C GLY A 272 8.92 15.47 -16.96
N ARG A 273 9.56 15.69 -15.82
CA ARG A 273 9.88 14.65 -14.83
C ARG A 273 8.65 14.11 -14.06
N GLY A 274 7.49 14.75 -14.24
CA GLY A 274 6.19 14.28 -13.76
C GLY A 274 6.09 14.12 -12.25
N VAL A 275 5.65 12.96 -11.80
CA VAL A 275 5.40 12.65 -10.39
C VAL A 275 6.12 11.39 -9.95
N ARG A 276 6.75 11.44 -8.77
CA ARG A 276 7.29 10.25 -8.11
C ARG A 276 6.28 9.76 -7.08
N LEU A 277 5.92 8.49 -7.17
CA LEU A 277 5.06 7.81 -6.21
C LEU A 277 5.90 6.81 -5.44
N TYR A 278 5.76 6.80 -4.13
CA TYR A 278 6.49 5.85 -3.30
C TYR A 278 5.64 5.33 -2.15
N TYR A 279 5.76 4.02 -1.92
CA TYR A 279 5.10 3.26 -0.87
C TYR A 279 6.14 2.90 0.20
N ILE A 280 5.93 3.37 1.42
CA ILE A 280 6.80 3.10 2.56
C ILE A 280 5.93 2.86 3.78
N GLY A 281 6.16 1.77 4.49
CA GLY A 281 5.58 1.59 5.82
C GLY A 281 4.04 1.67 5.85
N GLY A 282 3.37 1.25 4.77
CA GLY A 282 1.91 1.31 4.67
C GLY A 282 1.36 2.68 4.26
N GLU A 283 2.22 3.62 3.89
CA GLU A 283 1.85 4.96 3.44
C GLU A 283 2.26 5.17 1.98
N VAL A 284 1.41 5.86 1.21
CA VAL A 284 1.71 6.26 -0.17
C VAL A 284 1.88 7.77 -0.21
N PHE A 285 2.96 8.21 -0.85
CA PHE A 285 3.26 9.61 -1.07
C PHE A 285 3.35 9.94 -2.55
N ALA A 286 2.98 11.17 -2.89
CA ALA A 286 3.17 11.76 -4.20
C ALA A 286 4.11 12.96 -4.09
N GLU A 287 5.16 12.98 -4.89
CA GLU A 287 6.12 14.07 -4.98
C GLU A 287 6.16 14.64 -6.39
N CYS A 288 5.96 15.95 -6.50
CA CYS A 288 5.98 16.65 -7.77
C CYS A 288 7.42 16.89 -8.22
N LEU A 289 7.86 16.16 -9.24
CA LEU A 289 9.18 16.34 -9.86
C LEU A 289 9.13 17.25 -11.10
N SER A 290 7.93 17.46 -11.65
CA SER A 290 7.65 18.38 -12.74
C SER A 290 7.86 19.84 -12.31
N ASP A 291 8.22 20.69 -13.26
CA ASP A 291 8.25 22.14 -13.08
C ASP A 291 6.84 22.74 -13.04
N SER A 292 5.82 21.95 -13.38
CA SER A 292 4.40 22.29 -13.25
C SER A 292 3.76 21.54 -12.10
N ALA A 293 2.82 22.19 -11.40
CA ALA A 293 2.08 21.56 -10.31
C ALA A 293 1.25 20.36 -10.77
N ILE A 294 1.04 19.42 -9.84
CA ILE A 294 0.10 18.30 -9.99
C ILE A 294 -1.07 18.48 -9.03
N PHE A 295 -2.21 17.90 -9.37
CA PHE A 295 -3.46 18.06 -8.64
C PHE A 295 -3.98 16.68 -8.27
N VAL A 296 -4.26 16.44 -6.99
CA VAL A 296 -4.53 15.09 -6.47
C VAL A 296 -5.87 15.06 -5.76
N GLN A 297 -6.72 14.12 -6.15
CA GLN A 297 -7.92 13.76 -5.42
C GLN A 297 -7.70 12.39 -4.79
N SER A 298 -7.48 12.38 -3.47
CA SER A 298 -7.43 11.17 -2.68
C SER A 298 -8.48 11.26 -1.58
N PRO A 299 -9.53 10.42 -1.62
CA PRO A 299 -10.55 10.40 -0.58
C PRO A 299 -9.98 10.09 0.82
N ASN A 300 -8.97 9.22 0.91
CA ASN A 300 -8.27 8.91 2.17
C ASN A 300 -7.57 10.15 2.75
N CYS A 301 -6.84 10.89 1.91
CA CYS A 301 -6.20 12.14 2.32
C CYS A 301 -7.23 13.20 2.72
N ASN A 302 -8.30 13.35 1.95
CA ASN A 302 -9.35 14.33 2.21
C ASN A 302 -10.06 14.06 3.54
N GLN A 303 -10.36 12.80 3.83
CA GLN A 303 -10.97 12.41 5.10
C GLN A 303 -10.06 12.70 6.30
N ARG A 304 -8.74 12.46 6.19
CA ARG A 304 -7.77 12.77 7.27
C ARG A 304 -7.81 14.25 7.68
N TYR A 305 -7.96 15.16 6.70
CA TYR A 305 -7.99 16.60 6.95
C TYR A 305 -9.41 17.16 7.14
N GLY A 306 -10.44 16.30 7.16
CA GLY A 306 -11.84 16.74 7.29
C GLY A 306 -12.37 17.52 6.09
N TRP A 307 -11.77 17.33 4.91
CA TRP A 307 -12.22 17.95 3.66
C TRP A 307 -13.28 17.09 2.98
N HIS A 308 -14.06 17.73 2.09
CA HIS A 308 -15.02 17.01 1.27
C HIS A 308 -14.31 15.92 0.43
N PRO A 309 -14.86 14.69 0.30
CA PRO A 309 -14.16 13.59 -0.38
C PRO A 309 -13.74 13.90 -1.83
N ALA A 310 -14.46 14.80 -2.51
CA ALA A 310 -14.14 15.24 -3.86
C ALA A 310 -13.08 16.37 -3.94
N THR A 311 -12.51 16.81 -2.81
CA THR A 311 -11.49 17.88 -2.77
C THR A 311 -10.26 17.52 -3.58
N VAL A 312 -9.68 18.52 -4.26
CA VAL A 312 -8.51 18.36 -5.11
C VAL A 312 -7.36 19.19 -4.53
N CYS A 313 -6.32 18.50 -4.10
CA CYS A 313 -5.15 19.08 -3.45
C CYS A 313 -4.08 19.41 -4.48
N LYS A 314 -3.63 20.67 -4.53
CA LYS A 314 -2.52 21.09 -5.39
C LYS A 314 -1.17 20.76 -4.71
N ILE A 315 -0.30 20.05 -5.42
CA ILE A 315 1.09 19.79 -5.01
C ILE A 315 2.01 20.63 -5.93
N PRO A 316 2.64 21.70 -5.40
CA PRO A 316 3.59 22.51 -6.16
C PRO A 316 4.87 21.75 -6.54
N PRO A 317 5.64 22.24 -7.53
CA PRO A 317 6.95 21.69 -7.89
C PRO A 317 7.88 21.53 -6.69
N GLY A 318 8.49 20.36 -6.53
CA GLY A 318 9.40 20.04 -5.43
C GLY A 318 8.74 19.74 -4.08
N CYS A 319 7.41 19.83 -3.98
CA CYS A 319 6.66 19.43 -2.79
C CYS A 319 6.24 17.95 -2.86
N ASN A 320 5.97 17.37 -1.69
CA ASN A 320 5.39 16.04 -1.55
C ASN A 320 4.16 16.07 -0.63
N LEU A 321 3.26 15.11 -0.81
CA LEU A 321 2.06 14.94 -0.02
C LEU A 321 1.83 13.46 0.29
N LYS A 322 1.43 13.16 1.53
CA LYS A 322 0.96 11.83 1.92
C LYS A 322 -0.46 11.61 1.39
N ILE A 323 -0.59 10.86 0.31
CA ILE A 323 -1.86 10.66 -0.40
C ILE A 323 -2.65 9.46 0.10
N PHE A 324 -2.03 8.50 0.79
CA PHE A 324 -2.74 7.36 1.37
C PHE A 324 -2.05 6.84 2.64
N ASN A 325 -2.83 6.32 3.58
CA ASN A 325 -2.34 5.59 4.75
C ASN A 325 -3.21 4.34 4.98
N ASN A 326 -2.56 3.17 5.05
CA ASN A 326 -3.21 1.88 5.23
C ASN A 326 -3.86 1.71 6.62
N GLN A 327 -3.30 2.29 7.68
CA GLN A 327 -3.88 2.21 9.04
C GLN A 327 -5.20 2.98 9.12
N GLU A 328 -5.25 4.17 8.53
CA GLU A 328 -6.48 4.98 8.47
C GLU A 328 -7.55 4.27 7.64
N PHE A 329 -7.16 3.65 6.53
CA PHE A 329 -8.08 2.83 5.74
C PHE A 329 -8.56 1.59 6.52
N ALA A 330 -7.68 0.90 7.23
CA ALA A 330 -8.02 -0.25 8.08
C ALA A 330 -9.07 0.11 9.13
N ALA A 331 -8.85 1.23 9.84
CA ALA A 331 -9.77 1.71 10.86
C ALA A 331 -11.14 2.05 10.27
N LEU A 332 -11.16 2.71 9.11
CA LEU A 332 -12.39 3.04 8.40
C LEU A 332 -13.12 1.79 7.90
N LEU A 333 -12.39 0.81 7.38
CA LEU A 333 -12.95 -0.46 6.92
C LEU A 333 -13.61 -1.21 8.08
N ALA A 334 -12.91 -1.34 9.22
CA ALA A 334 -13.45 -1.97 10.42
C ALA A 334 -14.71 -1.27 10.95
N GLN A 335 -14.78 0.06 10.88
CA GLN A 335 -15.96 0.82 11.25
C GLN A 335 -17.12 0.61 10.27
N SER A 336 -16.83 0.58 8.97
CA SER A 336 -17.83 0.49 7.90
C SER A 336 -18.49 -0.89 7.82
N VAL A 337 -17.82 -1.95 8.26
CA VAL A 337 -18.41 -3.30 8.36
C VAL A 337 -19.68 -3.29 9.21
N ASN A 338 -19.71 -2.50 10.30
CA ASN A 338 -20.88 -2.37 11.16
C ASN A 338 -22.02 -1.55 10.53
N GLN A 339 -21.77 -0.86 9.42
CA GLN A 339 -22.75 -0.03 8.70
C GLN A 339 -23.42 -0.79 7.54
N GLY A 340 -22.94 -2.00 7.24
CA GLY A 340 -23.51 -2.90 6.24
C GLY A 340 -22.81 -2.86 4.88
N PHE A 341 -23.35 -3.65 3.94
CA PHE A 341 -22.72 -3.93 2.64
C PHE A 341 -22.41 -2.66 1.83
N GLU A 342 -23.39 -1.76 1.68
CA GLU A 342 -23.24 -0.56 0.84
C GLU A 342 -22.13 0.37 1.36
N ALA A 343 -22.00 0.54 2.67
CA ALA A 343 -20.97 1.38 3.26
C ALA A 343 -19.56 0.86 2.93
N VAL A 344 -19.35 -0.46 3.02
CA VAL A 344 -18.09 -1.09 2.63
C VAL A 344 -17.88 -1.04 1.12
N TYR A 345 -18.93 -1.24 0.31
CA TYR A 345 -18.82 -1.15 -1.14
C TYR A 345 -18.37 0.25 -1.60
N GLN A 346 -18.85 1.32 -0.95
CA GLN A 346 -18.40 2.70 -1.23
C GLN A 346 -16.91 2.92 -0.93
N LEU A 347 -16.29 2.12 -0.05
CA LEU A 347 -14.85 2.19 0.22
C LEU A 347 -13.98 1.80 -0.98
N THR A 348 -14.55 1.17 -2.02
CA THR A 348 -13.84 0.97 -3.31
C THR A 348 -13.30 2.28 -3.86
N ARG A 349 -14.03 3.39 -3.66
CA ARG A 349 -13.62 4.74 -4.05
C ARG A 349 -12.43 5.25 -3.26
N MET A 350 -12.26 4.81 -2.01
CA MET A 350 -11.11 5.19 -1.17
C MET A 350 -9.79 4.61 -1.71
N CYS A 351 -9.85 3.46 -2.37
CA CYS A 351 -8.69 2.79 -2.96
C CYS A 351 -8.27 3.36 -4.32
N THR A 352 -9.02 4.34 -4.83
CA THR A 352 -8.77 4.99 -6.12
C THR A 352 -8.32 6.43 -5.90
N ILE A 353 -7.16 6.78 -6.44
CA ILE A 353 -6.60 8.13 -6.36
C ILE A 353 -6.45 8.66 -7.77
N ARG A 354 -6.90 9.90 -8.00
CA ARG A 354 -6.82 10.55 -9.31
C ARG A 354 -5.85 11.71 -9.26
N MET A 355 -5.01 11.83 -10.28
CA MET A 355 -3.99 12.87 -10.35
C MET A 355 -3.95 13.50 -11.73
N SER A 356 -4.07 14.82 -11.81
CA SER A 356 -3.93 15.58 -13.06
C SER A 356 -2.60 16.31 -13.11
N PHE A 357 -2.02 16.37 -14.30
CA PHE A 357 -0.79 17.09 -14.56
C PHE A 357 -1.09 18.49 -15.08
N VAL A 358 -0.38 19.50 -14.55
CA VAL A 358 -0.37 20.90 -15.00
C VAL A 358 -1.69 21.66 -14.78
N LYS A 359 -2.85 21.03 -14.97
CA LYS A 359 -4.17 21.65 -14.90
C LYS A 359 -4.99 21.09 -13.74
N GLY A 360 -5.49 21.98 -12.88
CA GLY A 360 -6.40 21.62 -11.79
C GLY A 360 -7.85 21.44 -12.23
N TRP A 361 -8.61 20.76 -11.40
CA TRP A 361 -10.07 20.60 -11.49
C TRP A 361 -10.70 20.63 -10.10
N GLY A 362 -12.02 20.71 -10.03
CA GLY A 362 -12.81 20.78 -8.80
C GLY A 362 -13.38 22.18 -8.55
N ALA A 363 -13.92 22.38 -7.35
CA ALA A 363 -14.67 23.58 -6.98
C ALA A 363 -13.89 24.89 -7.20
N GLU A 364 -12.56 24.87 -7.03
CA GLU A 364 -11.69 26.05 -7.17
C GLU A 364 -11.23 26.32 -8.61
N TYR A 365 -11.64 25.50 -9.58
CA TYR A 365 -11.15 25.58 -10.96
C TYR A 365 -12.30 25.66 -11.96
N ARG A 366 -12.02 26.20 -13.16
CA ARG A 366 -12.98 26.20 -14.26
C ARG A 366 -13.46 24.79 -14.65
N ARG A 367 -12.60 23.78 -14.47
CA ARG A 367 -12.89 22.37 -14.78
C ARG A 367 -13.52 21.72 -13.55
N GLN A 368 -14.74 21.22 -13.65
CA GLN A 368 -15.42 20.58 -12.52
C GLN A 368 -15.08 19.09 -12.40
N THR A 369 -14.80 18.42 -13.53
CA THR A 369 -14.48 16.99 -13.57
C THR A 369 -13.02 16.75 -13.97
N VAL A 370 -12.46 15.65 -13.48
CA VAL A 370 -11.12 15.19 -13.88
C VAL A 370 -11.03 14.91 -15.38
N THR A 371 -12.12 14.43 -15.98
CA THR A 371 -12.25 14.14 -17.42
C THR A 371 -12.18 15.38 -18.31
N SER A 372 -12.29 16.58 -17.72
CA SER A 372 -12.06 17.85 -18.41
C SER A 372 -10.58 18.26 -18.41
N THR A 373 -9.73 17.54 -17.68
CA THR A 373 -8.29 17.80 -17.63
C THR A 373 -7.58 17.14 -18.82
N PRO A 374 -6.57 17.79 -19.42
CA PRO A 374 -5.97 17.26 -20.65
C PRO A 374 -5.17 15.96 -20.42
N CYS A 375 -4.50 15.83 -19.27
CA CYS A 375 -3.66 14.69 -18.94
C CYS A 375 -3.85 14.34 -17.47
N TRP A 376 -4.30 13.12 -17.18
CA TRP A 376 -4.44 12.65 -15.81
C TRP A 376 -4.24 11.13 -15.72
N ILE A 377 -3.99 10.66 -14.51
CA ILE A 377 -3.84 9.24 -14.19
C ILE A 377 -4.80 8.85 -13.08
N GLU A 378 -5.21 7.60 -13.11
CA GLU A 378 -5.96 6.92 -12.08
C GLU A 378 -5.08 5.83 -11.46
N LEU A 379 -4.90 5.88 -10.16
CA LEU A 379 -4.13 4.93 -9.38
C LEU A 379 -5.11 4.05 -8.61
N HIS A 380 -4.96 2.73 -8.73
CA HIS A 380 -5.64 1.76 -7.90
C HIS A 380 -4.65 1.11 -6.94
N LEU A 381 -4.95 1.17 -5.64
CA LEU A 381 -4.12 0.56 -4.59
C LEU A 381 -4.56 -0.90 -4.39
N ASN A 382 -3.76 -1.83 -4.90
CA ASN A 382 -4.13 -3.24 -4.98
C ASN A 382 -4.24 -3.91 -3.61
N GLY A 383 -3.38 -3.54 -2.65
CA GLY A 383 -3.43 -4.07 -1.28
C GLY A 383 -4.77 -3.74 -0.59
N PRO A 384 -5.13 -2.45 -0.44
CA PRO A 384 -6.43 -2.02 0.07
C PRO A 384 -7.63 -2.63 -0.68
N LEU A 385 -7.57 -2.73 -2.02
CA LEU A 385 -8.62 -3.36 -2.82
C LEU A 385 -8.78 -4.84 -2.53
N GLN A 386 -7.68 -5.60 -2.44
CA GLN A 386 -7.73 -7.03 -2.09
C GLN A 386 -8.28 -7.25 -0.68
N TRP A 387 -7.94 -6.36 0.25
CA TRP A 387 -8.48 -6.46 1.60
C TRP A 387 -9.99 -6.20 1.62
N LEU A 388 -10.42 -5.18 0.88
CA LEU A 388 -11.84 -4.85 0.72
C LEU A 388 -12.64 -5.99 0.07
N ASP A 389 -12.10 -6.60 -0.98
CA ASP A 389 -12.71 -7.73 -1.67
C ASP A 389 -12.92 -8.94 -0.74
N LYS A 390 -11.92 -9.27 0.09
CA LYS A 390 -12.05 -10.32 1.11
C LYS A 390 -13.11 -10.02 2.18
N VAL A 391 -13.32 -8.74 2.52
CA VAL A 391 -14.38 -8.34 3.46
C VAL A 391 -15.76 -8.43 2.77
N LEU A 392 -15.89 -7.89 1.57
CA LEU A 392 -17.14 -7.90 0.80
C LEU A 392 -17.63 -9.32 0.51
N THR A 393 -16.73 -10.23 0.16
CA THR A 393 -17.07 -11.65 -0.08
C THR A 393 -17.62 -12.36 1.17
N GLN A 394 -17.38 -11.84 2.37
CA GLN A 394 -17.89 -12.40 3.63
C GLN A 394 -19.18 -11.74 4.12
N MET A 395 -19.57 -10.57 3.59
CA MET A 395 -20.72 -9.80 4.07
C MET A 395 -22.07 -10.12 3.39
N GLY A 396 -22.10 -11.09 2.45
CA GLY A 396 -23.33 -11.45 1.73
C GLY A 396 -23.69 -10.45 0.62
N SER A 397 -24.96 -10.45 0.20
CA SER A 397 -25.48 -9.59 -0.87
C SER A 397 -26.19 -8.33 -0.34
N PRO A 398 -26.37 -7.28 -1.17
CA PRO A 398 -27.21 -6.14 -0.82
C PRO A 398 -28.63 -6.57 -0.45
N SER A 399 -29.26 -5.85 0.49
CA SER A 399 -30.64 -6.09 0.91
C SER A 399 -31.67 -5.79 -0.19
N ILE A 400 -31.31 -4.96 -1.17
CA ILE A 400 -32.18 -4.61 -2.30
C ILE A 400 -31.79 -5.46 -3.50
N HIS A 401 -32.72 -6.31 -3.95
CA HIS A 401 -32.54 -7.08 -5.17
C HIS A 401 -32.63 -6.18 -6.40
N CYS A 402 -31.67 -6.34 -7.32
CA CYS A 402 -31.72 -5.69 -8.63
C CYS A 402 -32.65 -6.48 -9.56
N SER A 403 -33.60 -5.79 -10.18
CA SER A 403 -34.49 -6.40 -11.18
C SER A 403 -33.75 -6.58 -12.50
N SER A 404 -33.94 -7.73 -13.16
CA SER A 404 -33.36 -8.05 -14.47
C SER A 404 -34.03 -7.32 -15.64
N VAL A 405 -35.06 -6.50 -15.36
CA VAL A 405 -35.94 -5.87 -16.37
C VAL A 405 -35.90 -4.34 -16.30
N SER A 406 -35.08 -3.77 -15.41
CA SER A 406 -35.00 -2.31 -15.17
C SER A 406 -34.02 -1.58 -16.08
#